data_AF-A0A7W1BDW4-F1
#
_entry.id   AF-A0A7W1BDW4-F1
#
_cell.length_a   1.000
_cell.length_b   1.000
_cell.length_c   1.000
_cell.angle_alpha   90.00
_cell.angle_beta   90.00
_cell.angle_gamma   90.00
#
_symmetry.space_group_name_H-M   'P 1'
#
loop_
_entity.id
_entity.type
_entity.pdbx_description
1 polymer ?
#
loop_
_entity_poly.entity_id
_entity_poly.type
_entity_poly.pdbx_seq_one_letter_code
_entity_poly.pdbx_strand_id
1 'polypeptide(L)'
;MQAPRAAAAVLLIVDRVSFEEMLAVPEFERLAAAGGAALSATEPEPPEGKLERYTVIGAGTISDTAAPDATAAALASNGVTVCAAGSASSETRHLRPDLLLAGFRAGATVGRVCGGAAAERPDPAFPGGLRTDPGPILALASSIGSALQETGGEVFLIISLGDTLRLDLQSGAGTPAEIRLFRRSALREAGRLVADVLDRLGETRTMVIVATPAPSAEMDEVGDEVTPVLLASGPAQGLLTASGSPRSLTSETTRLEGLVSPVDVAPTILRFFD
;
A
#
# COMPACT_ATOMS: atom_id res chain seq x y z
N MET A 1 -29.52 -19.13 5.16
CA MET A 1 -28.41 -18.27 5.66
C MET A 1 -27.20 -18.57 4.82
N GLN A 2 -26.83 -17.66 3.92
CA GLN A 2 -25.60 -17.79 3.14
C GLN A 2 -24.43 -17.53 4.11
N ALA A 3 -23.45 -18.43 4.15
CA ALA A 3 -22.28 -18.23 5.02
C ALA A 3 -21.64 -16.87 4.72
N PRO A 4 -21.17 -16.12 5.74
CA PRO A 4 -20.47 -14.86 5.53
C PRO A 4 -19.30 -15.11 4.57
N ARG A 5 -19.27 -14.39 3.45
CA ARG A 5 -18.21 -14.55 2.44
C ARG A 5 -16.92 -13.96 3.00
N ALA A 6 -15.86 -14.76 3.03
CA ALA A 6 -14.53 -14.28 3.38
C ALA A 6 -14.09 -13.15 2.42
N ALA A 7 -13.65 -12.02 2.96
CA ALA A 7 -13.17 -10.90 2.18
C ALA A 7 -11.89 -10.29 2.74
N ALA A 8 -11.00 -9.81 1.86
CA ALA A 8 -9.77 -9.14 2.23
C ALA A 8 -9.53 -7.89 1.39
N ALA A 9 -9.25 -6.75 2.02
CA ALA A 9 -8.69 -5.59 1.34
C ALA A 9 -7.20 -5.49 1.69
N VAL A 10 -6.34 -5.31 0.68
CA VAL A 10 -4.90 -5.16 0.84
C VAL A 10 -4.50 -3.77 0.35
N LEU A 11 -3.98 -2.92 1.23
CA LEU A 11 -3.38 -1.63 0.89
C LEU A 11 -1.86 -1.78 0.94
N LEU A 12 -1.23 -1.82 -0.22
CA LEU A 12 0.22 -1.81 -0.36
C LEU A 12 0.72 -0.39 -0.61
N ILE A 13 1.51 0.12 0.32
CA ILE A 13 2.21 1.38 0.19
C ILE A 13 3.59 1.12 -0.40
N VAL A 14 3.84 1.69 -1.58
CA VAL A 14 5.17 1.74 -2.20
C VAL A 14 5.50 3.21 -2.44
N ASP A 15 6.30 3.80 -1.56
CA ASP A 15 6.53 5.25 -1.54
C ASP A 15 7.61 5.66 -2.55
N ARG A 16 7.57 6.91 -3.03
CA ARG A 16 8.60 7.51 -3.91
C ARG A 16 8.79 6.76 -5.23
N VAL A 17 7.72 6.44 -5.97
CA VAL A 17 7.78 5.67 -7.23
C VAL A 17 7.01 6.38 -8.35
N SER A 18 7.55 6.43 -9.56
CA SER A 18 6.82 6.97 -10.72
C SER A 18 5.82 5.97 -11.32
N PHE A 19 4.92 6.44 -12.16
CA PHE A 19 3.94 5.57 -12.84
C PHE A 19 4.63 4.55 -13.76
N GLU A 20 5.64 4.97 -14.51
CA GLU A 20 6.43 4.12 -15.41
C GLU A 20 7.20 3.05 -14.64
N GLU A 21 7.79 3.44 -13.50
CA GLU A 21 8.52 2.49 -12.65
C GLU A 21 7.59 1.44 -12.06
N MET A 22 6.39 1.84 -11.64
CA MET A 22 5.38 0.92 -11.11
C MET A 22 4.88 -0.05 -12.19
N LEU A 23 4.55 0.44 -13.39
CA LEU A 23 4.07 -0.42 -14.48
C LEU A 23 5.19 -1.25 -15.15
N ALA A 24 6.46 -0.97 -14.88
CA ALA A 24 7.56 -1.83 -15.30
C ALA A 24 7.67 -3.14 -14.49
N VAL A 25 6.86 -3.30 -13.44
CA VAL A 25 6.77 -4.52 -12.63
C VAL A 25 5.63 -5.40 -13.14
N PRO A 26 5.89 -6.65 -13.58
CA PRO A 26 4.86 -7.51 -14.18
C PRO A 26 3.64 -7.75 -13.29
N GLU A 27 3.83 -7.88 -11.98
CA GLU A 27 2.72 -8.06 -11.04
C GLU A 27 1.82 -6.82 -10.98
N PHE A 28 2.40 -5.63 -10.97
CA PHE A 28 1.65 -4.36 -10.94
C PHE A 28 0.97 -4.07 -12.27
N GLU A 29 1.61 -4.36 -13.39
CA GLU A 29 1.00 -4.29 -14.72
C GLU A 29 -0.24 -5.19 -14.80
N ARG A 30 -0.16 -6.42 -14.27
CA ARG A 30 -1.30 -7.35 -14.26
C ARG A 30 -2.43 -6.88 -13.36
N LEU A 31 -2.13 -6.28 -12.20
CA LEU A 31 -3.15 -5.63 -11.37
C LEU A 31 -3.84 -4.48 -12.12
N ALA A 32 -3.07 -3.65 -12.81
CA ALA A 32 -3.58 -2.55 -13.61
C ALA A 32 -4.47 -3.04 -14.78
N ALA A 33 -4.12 -4.16 -15.41
CA ALA A 33 -4.95 -4.81 -16.42
C ALA A 33 -6.23 -5.45 -15.82
N ALA A 34 -6.15 -5.95 -14.58
CA ALA A 34 -7.25 -6.61 -13.89
C ALA A 34 -8.32 -5.65 -13.35
N GLY A 35 -7.95 -4.46 -12.90
CA GLY A 35 -8.89 -3.45 -12.41
C GLY A 35 -8.67 -2.08 -13.03
N GLY A 36 -7.51 -1.49 -12.80
CA GLY A 36 -7.11 -0.23 -13.43
C GLY A 36 -5.91 0.43 -12.75
N ALA A 37 -5.41 1.47 -13.41
CA ALA A 37 -4.40 2.39 -12.92
C ALA A 37 -4.88 3.83 -13.09
N ALA A 38 -4.41 4.72 -12.23
CA ALA A 38 -4.55 6.16 -12.38
C ALA A 38 -3.35 6.88 -11.76
N LEU A 39 -3.24 8.16 -12.12
CA LEU A 39 -2.44 9.13 -11.41
C LEU A 39 -3.29 9.68 -10.25
N SER A 40 -2.67 9.84 -9.09
CA SER A 40 -3.22 10.51 -7.93
C SER A 40 -2.58 11.87 -7.86
N ALA A 41 -3.40 12.92 -7.91
CA ALA A 41 -2.91 14.26 -7.64
C ALA A 41 -2.39 14.27 -6.19
N THR A 42 -1.10 14.53 -6.02
CA THR A 42 -0.63 14.85 -4.68
C THR A 42 -0.93 16.32 -4.45
N GLU A 43 -1.75 16.62 -3.45
CA GLU A 43 -2.00 18.03 -3.13
C GLU A 43 -0.66 18.70 -2.78
N PRO A 44 -0.47 19.97 -3.17
CA PRO A 44 0.76 20.70 -2.88
C PRO A 44 1.02 20.66 -1.37
N GLU A 45 2.25 20.34 -1.01
CA GLU A 45 2.68 20.23 0.38
C GLU A 45 2.22 21.44 1.19
N PRO A 46 1.38 21.26 2.23
CA PRO A 46 1.27 22.25 3.27
C PRO A 46 2.66 22.44 3.89
N PRO A 47 2.94 23.60 4.54
CA PRO A 47 4.28 23.92 5.03
C PRO A 47 4.89 22.92 6.02
N GLU A 48 4.15 21.90 6.50
CA GLU A 48 4.60 20.97 7.55
C GLU A 48 4.20 19.48 7.36
N GLY A 49 4.79 18.80 6.36
CA GLY A 49 5.39 17.47 6.61
C GLY A 49 4.81 16.20 5.95
N LYS A 50 5.71 15.23 5.74
CA LYS A 50 5.50 13.93 5.04
C LYS A 50 4.39 13.04 5.63
N LEU A 51 3.92 13.29 6.85
CA LEU A 51 2.86 12.52 7.51
C LEU A 51 1.47 12.81 6.93
N GLU A 52 1.24 14.02 6.43
CA GLU A 52 -0.08 14.46 5.96
C GLU A 52 -0.54 13.65 4.74
N ARG A 53 0.35 13.32 3.82
CA ARG A 53 0.03 12.50 2.63
C ARG A 53 -0.49 11.10 3.00
N TYR A 54 0.03 10.52 4.08
CA TYR A 54 -0.49 9.26 4.64
C TYR A 54 -1.83 9.46 5.35
N THR A 55 -1.98 10.57 6.09
CA THR A 55 -3.24 10.94 6.74
C THR A 55 -4.38 11.07 5.74
N VAL A 56 -4.16 11.68 4.58
CA VAL A 56 -5.20 11.83 3.55
C VAL A 56 -5.74 10.48 3.08
N ILE A 57 -4.83 9.52 2.81
CA ILE A 57 -5.20 8.16 2.39
C ILE A 57 -5.98 7.43 3.48
N GLY A 58 -5.50 7.49 4.72
CA GLY A 58 -6.09 6.76 5.84
C GLY A 58 -7.36 7.38 6.43
N ALA A 59 -7.50 8.70 6.33
CA ALA A 59 -8.64 9.44 6.85
C ALA A 59 -9.74 9.69 5.80
N GLY A 60 -9.39 9.68 4.51
CA GLY A 60 -10.32 10.02 3.43
C GLY A 60 -10.69 11.50 3.39
N THR A 61 -9.82 12.37 3.88
CA THR A 61 -10.06 13.82 3.96
C THR A 61 -8.75 14.59 4.01
N ILE A 62 -8.77 15.83 3.52
CA ILE A 62 -7.65 16.78 3.57
C ILE A 62 -7.64 17.62 4.86
N SER A 63 -8.51 17.30 5.82
CA SER A 63 -8.61 18.05 7.07
C SER A 63 -7.41 17.78 7.99
N ASP A 64 -6.70 18.82 8.41
CA ASP A 64 -5.53 18.74 9.32
C ASP A 64 -5.85 18.12 10.69
N THR A 65 -7.12 18.14 11.09
CA THR A 65 -7.61 17.53 12.34
C THR A 65 -8.00 16.06 12.18
N ALA A 66 -7.89 15.49 10.98
CA ALA A 66 -8.35 14.14 10.71
C ALA A 66 -7.42 13.10 11.33
N ALA A 67 -8.02 12.06 11.88
CA ALA A 67 -7.26 10.94 12.41
C ALA A 67 -6.79 10.06 11.25
N PRO A 68 -5.48 9.80 11.09
CA PRO A 68 -4.94 9.01 9.98
C PRO A 68 -5.44 7.56 9.97
N ASP A 69 -5.97 7.09 11.10
CA ASP A 69 -6.55 5.76 11.29
C ASP A 69 -8.07 5.73 11.18
N ALA A 70 -8.72 6.82 10.74
CA ALA A 70 -10.19 6.88 10.72
C ALA A 70 -10.84 5.74 9.92
N THR A 71 -10.25 5.35 8.77
CA THR A 71 -10.72 4.20 7.99
C THR A 71 -10.57 2.89 8.77
N ALA A 72 -9.40 2.65 9.37
CA ALA A 72 -9.17 1.45 10.17
C ALA A 72 -10.12 1.39 11.38
N ALA A 73 -10.32 2.51 12.08
CA ALA A 73 -11.25 2.61 13.20
C ALA A 73 -12.70 2.35 12.79
N ALA A 74 -13.14 2.88 11.65
CA ALA A 74 -14.48 2.64 11.11
C ALA A 74 -14.68 1.16 10.74
N LEU A 75 -13.72 0.55 10.06
CA LEU A 75 -13.74 -0.88 9.70
C LEU A 75 -13.76 -1.78 10.95
N ALA A 76 -12.89 -1.50 11.91
CA ALA A 76 -12.81 -2.26 13.16
C ALA A 76 -14.11 -2.17 13.98
N SER A 77 -14.77 -1.01 14.00
CA SER A 77 -16.06 -0.81 14.66
C SER A 77 -17.20 -1.60 14.01
N ASN A 78 -17.05 -1.97 12.73
CA ASN A 78 -17.99 -2.80 11.98
C ASN A 78 -17.57 -4.28 11.91
N GLY A 79 -16.59 -4.69 12.71
CA GLY A 79 -16.18 -6.08 12.84
C GLY A 79 -15.14 -6.55 11.81
N VAL A 80 -14.64 -5.69 10.94
CA VAL A 80 -13.50 -6.02 10.07
C VAL A 80 -12.22 -6.07 10.91
N THR A 81 -11.42 -7.11 10.72
CA THR A 81 -10.11 -7.23 11.40
C THR A 81 -9.10 -6.38 10.65
N VAL A 82 -8.38 -5.50 11.34
CA VAL A 82 -7.35 -4.64 10.70
C VAL A 82 -5.97 -5.20 11.01
N CYS A 83 -5.12 -5.37 10.02
CA CYS A 83 -3.78 -5.93 10.21
C CYS A 83 -2.73 -5.06 9.53
N ALA A 84 -1.53 -5.00 10.12
CA ALA A 84 -0.44 -4.18 9.61
C ALA A 84 0.91 -4.89 9.67
N ALA A 85 1.69 -4.75 8.60
CA ALA A 85 3.09 -5.17 8.55
C ALA A 85 3.88 -4.23 7.63
N GLY A 86 5.16 -4.03 7.90
CA GLY A 86 5.94 -3.14 7.05
C GLY A 86 7.40 -2.98 7.43
N SER A 87 8.14 -2.40 6.49
CA SER A 87 9.60 -2.22 6.50
C SER A 87 10.02 -0.76 6.33
N ALA A 88 9.06 0.15 6.48
CA ALA A 88 9.23 1.58 6.28
C ALA A 88 9.75 2.29 7.53
N SER A 89 10.42 1.63 8.47
CA SER A 89 11.05 2.34 9.59
C SER A 89 12.30 3.10 9.10
N SER A 90 12.46 4.33 9.59
CA SER A 90 13.69 5.10 9.39
C SER A 90 14.33 5.38 10.74
N GLU A 91 15.66 5.31 10.83
CA GLU A 91 16.40 5.61 12.05
C GLU A 91 16.19 7.06 12.56
N THR A 92 15.68 7.97 11.72
CA THR A 92 15.62 9.40 12.02
C THR A 92 14.22 9.96 12.31
N ARG A 93 13.14 9.17 12.22
CA ARG A 93 11.81 9.44 12.83
C ARG A 93 10.86 8.28 12.52
N HIS A 94 10.04 7.94 13.51
CA HIS A 94 9.16 6.78 13.64
C HIS A 94 7.99 6.71 12.62
N LEU A 95 8.23 6.94 11.34
CA LEU A 95 7.19 6.80 10.32
C LEU A 95 7.02 5.32 10.02
N ARG A 96 6.05 4.66 10.67
CA ARG A 96 5.54 3.35 10.25
C ARG A 96 4.16 3.58 9.65
N PRO A 97 4.05 3.88 8.34
CA PRO A 97 2.76 4.19 7.72
C PRO A 97 1.73 3.10 7.93
N ASP A 98 2.15 1.84 7.90
CA ASP A 98 1.31 0.68 8.19
C ASP A 98 0.69 0.76 9.59
N LEU A 99 1.48 1.11 10.60
CA LEU A 99 1.01 1.25 11.98
C LEU A 99 0.16 2.52 12.17
N LEU A 100 0.55 3.62 11.53
CA LEU A 100 -0.18 4.88 11.55
C LEU A 100 -1.59 4.70 10.98
N LEU A 101 -1.69 4.11 9.80
CA LEU A 101 -2.96 3.87 9.09
C LEU A 101 -3.82 2.82 9.80
N ALA A 102 -3.21 1.87 10.50
CA ALA A 102 -3.92 0.86 11.29
C ALA A 102 -4.39 1.37 12.67
N GLY A 103 -4.01 2.59 13.07
CA GLY A 103 -4.33 3.12 14.39
C GLY A 103 -3.56 2.44 15.53
N PHE A 104 -2.42 1.80 15.21
CA PHE A 104 -1.56 1.21 16.23
C PHE A 104 -0.81 2.31 16.97
N ARG A 105 -1.30 2.65 18.17
CA ARG A 105 -0.59 3.52 19.12
C ARG A 105 0.07 2.66 20.18
N ALA A 106 1.29 3.01 20.59
CA ALA A 106 1.96 2.34 21.69
C ALA A 106 1.03 2.36 22.93
N GLY A 107 0.49 1.19 23.30
CA GLY A 107 -0.43 1.04 24.44
C GLY A 107 -1.94 1.16 24.16
N ALA A 108 -2.38 1.36 22.91
CA ALA A 108 -3.80 1.36 22.56
C ALA A 108 -4.04 0.70 21.18
N THR A 109 -4.75 -0.42 21.17
CA THR A 109 -5.33 -1.03 19.98
C THR A 109 -6.80 -0.64 19.87
N VAL A 110 -7.20 0.01 18.78
CA VAL A 110 -8.61 0.21 18.46
C VAL A 110 -9.14 -1.06 17.78
N GLY A 111 -9.95 -1.85 18.48
CA GLY A 111 -10.61 -3.05 17.91
C GLY A 111 -9.72 -4.29 17.71
N ARG A 112 -10.11 -5.18 16.79
CA ARG A 112 -9.35 -6.40 16.42
C ARG A 112 -8.21 -6.04 15.48
N VAL A 113 -7.11 -5.55 16.05
CA VAL A 113 -5.86 -5.29 15.29
C VAL A 113 -4.97 -6.53 15.34
N CYS A 114 -4.56 -7.06 14.19
CA CYS A 114 -3.63 -8.17 14.11
C CYS A 114 -2.26 -7.73 13.57
N GLY A 115 -1.23 -7.92 14.39
CA GLY A 115 0.15 -7.64 14.00
C GLY A 115 0.60 -6.18 14.11
N GLY A 116 1.91 -6.04 13.92
CA GLY A 116 2.71 -4.82 13.81
C GLY A 116 4.13 -5.20 13.37
N ALA A 117 4.23 -6.27 12.58
CA ALA A 117 5.47 -6.98 12.32
C ALA A 117 6.45 -6.06 11.59
N ALA A 118 7.58 -5.79 12.24
CA ALA A 118 8.71 -5.15 11.58
C ALA A 118 9.26 -6.14 10.55
N ALA A 119 9.23 -5.74 9.29
CA ALA A 119 9.61 -6.55 8.14
C ALA A 119 10.95 -6.03 7.59
N GLU A 120 11.96 -5.90 8.44
CA GLU A 120 13.26 -5.33 8.07
C GLU A 120 14.38 -6.32 8.32
N ARG A 121 15.28 -6.45 7.35
CA ARG A 121 16.51 -7.22 7.47
C ARG A 121 17.72 -6.35 7.12
N PRO A 122 18.85 -6.47 7.85
CA PRO A 122 20.10 -5.85 7.45
C PRO A 122 20.56 -6.32 6.07
N ASP A 123 21.02 -5.37 5.25
CA ASP A 123 21.67 -5.61 3.97
C ASP A 123 22.72 -4.51 3.73
N PRO A 124 23.99 -4.73 4.13
CA PRO A 124 25.05 -3.73 3.99
C PRO A 124 25.34 -3.30 2.55
N ALA A 125 24.89 -4.08 1.55
CA ALA A 125 25.08 -3.76 0.14
C ALA A 125 23.95 -2.88 -0.42
N PHE A 126 22.83 -2.73 0.31
CA PHE A 126 21.71 -1.88 -0.08
C PHE A 126 21.85 -0.48 0.51
N PRO A 127 21.54 0.60 -0.23
CA PRO A 127 21.54 1.95 0.34
C PRO A 127 20.63 2.05 1.58
N GLY A 128 21.22 2.43 2.70
CA GLY A 128 20.57 2.51 4.00
C GLY A 128 20.76 1.27 4.86
N GLY A 129 21.51 0.27 4.39
CA GLY A 129 21.90 -0.90 5.17
C GLY A 129 20.76 -1.83 5.56
N LEU A 130 19.55 -1.59 5.03
CA LEU A 130 18.32 -2.28 5.39
C LEU A 130 17.54 -2.64 4.13
N ARG A 131 16.76 -3.72 4.17
CA ARG A 131 15.79 -4.10 3.13
C ARG A 131 14.53 -4.65 3.77
N THR A 132 13.47 -4.70 2.98
CA THR A 132 12.27 -5.43 3.33
C THR A 132 12.60 -6.92 3.50
N ASP A 133 12.19 -7.47 4.63
CA ASP A 133 12.11 -8.89 4.88
C ASP A 133 10.69 -9.37 4.56
N PRO A 134 10.47 -10.16 3.50
CA PRO A 134 9.15 -10.66 3.17
C PRO A 134 8.63 -11.65 4.22
N GLY A 135 9.49 -12.32 4.99
CA GLY A 135 9.13 -13.41 5.89
C GLY A 135 7.98 -13.07 6.86
N PRO A 136 8.08 -12.00 7.66
CA PRO A 136 7.02 -11.61 8.59
C PRO A 136 5.70 -11.23 7.90
N ILE A 137 5.76 -10.59 6.74
CA ILE A 137 4.56 -10.20 5.95
C ILE A 137 3.87 -11.47 5.43
N LEU A 138 4.64 -12.42 4.89
CA LEU A 138 4.13 -13.67 4.36
C LEU A 138 3.59 -14.59 5.45
N ALA A 139 4.20 -14.61 6.64
CA ALA A 139 3.65 -15.32 7.80
C ALA A 139 2.29 -14.76 8.22
N LEU A 140 2.17 -13.42 8.29
CA LEU A 140 0.89 -12.76 8.59
C LEU A 140 -0.17 -13.07 7.53
N ALA A 141 0.17 -12.97 6.24
CA ALA A 141 -0.74 -13.31 5.15
C ALA A 141 -1.20 -14.78 5.19
N SER A 142 -0.30 -15.72 5.52
CA SER A 142 -0.66 -17.12 5.72
C SER A 142 -1.64 -17.31 6.89
N SER A 143 -1.40 -16.66 8.04
CA SER A 143 -2.30 -16.73 9.18
C SER A 143 -3.69 -16.15 8.86
N ILE A 144 -3.73 -15.02 8.14
CA ILE A 144 -4.98 -14.40 7.66
C ILE A 144 -5.71 -15.36 6.71
N GLY A 145 -5.01 -15.91 5.73
CA GLY A 145 -5.57 -16.86 4.76
C GLY A 145 -6.20 -18.06 5.44
N SER A 146 -5.49 -18.72 6.35
CA SER A 146 -6.03 -19.84 7.13
C SER A 146 -7.28 -19.45 7.93
N ALA A 147 -7.25 -18.32 8.64
CA ALA A 147 -8.39 -17.86 9.44
C ALA A 147 -9.64 -17.57 8.59
N LEU A 148 -9.46 -16.93 7.43
CA LEU A 148 -10.52 -16.62 6.49
C LEU A 148 -11.15 -17.89 5.87
N GLN A 149 -10.34 -18.91 5.59
CA GLN A 149 -10.83 -20.19 5.05
C GLN A 149 -11.56 -21.03 6.11
N GLU A 150 -11.10 -21.00 7.35
CA GLU A 150 -11.67 -21.80 8.45
C GLU A 150 -12.93 -21.17 9.05
N THR A 151 -12.92 -19.86 9.24
CA THR A 151 -13.95 -19.14 10.03
C THR A 151 -14.74 -18.11 9.24
N GLY A 152 -14.33 -17.83 8.00
CA GLY A 152 -14.86 -16.69 7.25
C GLY A 152 -14.37 -15.35 7.83
N GLY A 153 -15.12 -14.29 7.55
CA GLY A 153 -14.86 -12.95 8.08
C GLY A 153 -14.14 -12.02 7.12
N GLU A 154 -13.75 -10.87 7.63
CA GLU A 154 -13.30 -9.74 6.82
C GLU A 154 -12.02 -9.15 7.39
N VAL A 155 -11.05 -8.89 6.53
CA VAL A 155 -9.73 -8.39 6.91
C VAL A 155 -9.31 -7.21 6.05
N PHE A 156 -8.83 -6.15 6.68
CA PHE A 156 -8.10 -5.07 6.01
C PHE A 156 -6.62 -5.15 6.39
N LEU A 157 -5.77 -5.51 5.42
CA LEU A 157 -4.33 -5.68 5.56
C LEU A 157 -3.59 -4.48 4.95
N ILE A 158 -2.80 -3.78 5.76
CA ILE A 158 -1.95 -2.67 5.33
C ILE A 158 -0.50 -3.15 5.30
N ILE A 159 0.15 -3.01 4.16
CA ILE A 159 1.56 -3.38 3.95
C ILE A 159 2.33 -2.14 3.53
N SER A 160 3.37 -1.75 4.27
CA SER A 160 4.21 -0.60 3.91
C SER A 160 5.65 -1.02 3.60
N LEU A 161 6.14 -0.70 2.40
CA LEU A 161 7.47 -1.05 1.94
C LEU A 161 8.42 0.16 1.95
N GLY A 162 9.52 0.05 2.69
CA GLY A 162 10.48 1.14 2.88
C GLY A 162 11.63 1.21 1.88
N ASP A 163 11.80 0.21 1.01
CA ASP A 163 12.98 0.09 0.14
C ASP A 163 13.17 1.32 -0.77
N THR A 164 12.12 1.73 -1.47
CA THR A 164 12.14 2.86 -2.41
C THR A 164 12.27 4.20 -1.69
N LEU A 165 11.60 4.38 -0.54
CA LEU A 165 11.77 5.55 0.31
C LEU A 165 13.23 5.71 0.77
N ARG A 166 13.86 4.63 1.25
CA ARG A 166 15.26 4.66 1.70
C ARG A 166 16.21 4.98 0.55
N LEU A 167 15.97 4.41 -0.63
CA LEU A 167 16.75 4.74 -1.84
C LEU A 167 16.61 6.22 -2.22
N ASP A 168 15.40 6.77 -2.13
CA ASP A 168 15.12 8.16 -2.46
C ASP A 168 15.82 9.12 -1.49
N LEU A 169 15.74 8.85 -0.18
CA LEU A 169 16.43 9.59 0.86
C LEU A 169 17.96 9.52 0.75
N GLN A 170 18.49 8.49 0.09
CA GLN A 170 19.92 8.28 -0.13
C GLN A 170 20.34 8.44 -1.59
N SER A 171 19.52 9.09 -2.42
CA SER A 171 19.80 9.31 -3.84
C SER A 171 21.16 9.98 -4.11
N GLY A 172 21.67 10.78 -3.16
CA GLY A 172 23.00 11.39 -3.22
C GLY A 172 24.19 10.49 -2.81
N ALA A 173 23.95 9.25 -2.35
CA ALA A 173 24.99 8.35 -1.82
C ALA A 173 25.61 7.40 -2.85
N GLY A 174 25.16 7.43 -4.11
CA GLY A 174 25.65 6.58 -5.20
C GLY A 174 25.49 7.23 -6.57
N THR A 175 25.89 6.54 -7.63
CA THR A 175 25.66 7.04 -8.99
C THR A 175 24.18 6.89 -9.39
N PRO A 176 23.64 7.74 -10.28
CA PRO A 176 22.27 7.60 -10.76
C PRO A 176 21.96 6.22 -11.37
N ALA A 177 22.95 5.58 -12.00
CA ALA A 177 22.79 4.24 -12.56
C ALA A 177 22.64 3.15 -11.48
N GLU A 178 23.40 3.23 -10.39
CA GLU A 178 23.30 2.32 -9.25
C GLU A 178 21.97 2.48 -8.53
N ILE A 179 21.54 3.72 -8.26
CA ILE A 179 20.25 3.99 -7.61
C ILE A 179 19.09 3.42 -8.44
N ARG A 180 19.09 3.62 -9.77
CA ARG A 180 18.09 3.01 -10.66
C ARG A 180 18.13 1.48 -10.68
N LEU A 181 19.31 0.87 -10.49
CA LEU A 181 19.41 -0.60 -10.39
C LEU A 181 18.78 -1.11 -9.09
N PHE A 182 19.12 -0.50 -7.94
CA PHE A 182 18.52 -0.87 -6.66
C PHE A 182 17.02 -0.64 -6.64
N ARG A 183 16.55 0.48 -7.20
CA ARG A 183 15.13 0.82 -7.29
C ARG A 183 14.34 -0.21 -8.09
N ARG A 184 14.84 -0.60 -9.27
CA ARG A 184 14.22 -1.70 -10.05
C ARG A 184 14.24 -3.03 -9.30
N SER A 185 15.28 -3.32 -8.53
CA SER A 185 15.33 -4.53 -7.71
C SER A 185 14.27 -4.50 -6.60
N ALA A 186 14.15 -3.38 -5.89
CA ALA A 186 13.16 -3.18 -4.82
C ALA A 186 11.73 -3.32 -5.35
N LEU A 187 11.42 -2.71 -6.49
CA LEU A 187 10.10 -2.77 -7.11
C LEU A 187 9.73 -4.18 -7.59
N ARG A 188 10.69 -4.93 -8.15
CA ARG A 188 10.47 -6.34 -8.51
C ARG A 188 10.21 -7.21 -7.28
N GLU A 189 10.90 -6.95 -6.17
CA GLU A 189 10.64 -7.65 -4.92
C GLU A 189 9.28 -7.28 -4.32
N ALA A 190 8.85 -6.02 -4.42
CA ALA A 190 7.51 -5.58 -4.06
C ALA A 190 6.42 -6.29 -4.88
N GLY A 191 6.62 -6.41 -6.21
CA GLY A 191 5.73 -7.16 -7.08
C GLY A 191 5.58 -8.62 -6.67
N ARG A 192 6.72 -9.32 -6.48
CA ARG A 192 6.73 -10.72 -6.00
C ARG A 192 6.04 -10.88 -4.65
N LEU A 193 6.28 -9.96 -3.72
CA LEU A 193 5.63 -9.97 -2.41
C LEU A 193 4.11 -9.91 -2.54
N VAL A 194 3.57 -9.08 -3.43
CA VAL A 194 2.11 -9.05 -3.67
C VAL A 194 1.60 -10.37 -4.22
N ALA A 195 2.30 -10.97 -5.19
CA ALA A 195 1.91 -12.29 -5.71
C ALA A 195 1.88 -13.34 -4.60
N ASP A 196 2.93 -13.39 -3.78
CA ASP A 196 3.03 -14.29 -2.65
C ASP A 196 1.94 -14.06 -1.59
N VAL A 197 1.55 -12.81 -1.33
CA VAL A 197 0.43 -12.48 -0.42
C VAL A 197 -0.89 -12.97 -1.01
N LEU A 198 -1.15 -12.72 -2.29
CA LEU A 198 -2.37 -13.15 -2.97
C LEU A 198 -2.52 -14.67 -3.00
N ASP A 199 -1.43 -15.40 -3.25
CA ASP A 199 -1.41 -16.86 -3.22
C ASP A 199 -1.83 -17.40 -1.85
N ARG A 200 -1.40 -16.74 -0.76
CA ARG A 200 -1.75 -17.11 0.63
C ARG A 200 -3.19 -16.78 1.00
N LEU A 201 -3.78 -15.76 0.37
CA LEU A 201 -5.20 -15.43 0.54
C LEU A 201 -6.13 -16.36 -0.25
N GLY A 202 -5.62 -17.01 -1.29
CA GLY A 202 -6.33 -18.07 -2.02
C GLY A 202 -7.58 -17.59 -2.78
N GLU A 203 -8.71 -18.28 -2.58
CA GLU A 203 -9.99 -17.96 -3.25
C GLU A 203 -10.78 -16.83 -2.57
N THR A 204 -10.18 -16.16 -1.57
CA THR A 204 -10.80 -15.05 -0.86
C THR A 204 -11.20 -13.94 -1.85
N ARG A 205 -12.38 -13.34 -1.66
CA ARG A 205 -12.75 -12.11 -2.38
C ARG A 205 -11.80 -11.02 -1.93
N THR A 206 -10.92 -10.56 -2.82
CA THR A 206 -9.85 -9.64 -2.48
C THR A 206 -9.94 -8.35 -3.28
N MET A 207 -9.69 -7.21 -2.63
CA MET A 207 -9.34 -5.95 -3.27
C MET A 207 -7.87 -5.65 -2.96
N VAL A 208 -7.09 -5.28 -3.97
CA VAL A 208 -5.73 -4.79 -3.81
C VAL A 208 -5.67 -3.35 -4.28
N ILE A 209 -5.11 -2.49 -3.44
CA ILE A 209 -4.76 -1.11 -3.78
C ILE A 209 -3.25 -0.99 -3.61
N VAL A 210 -2.55 -0.60 -4.68
CA VAL A 210 -1.14 -0.19 -4.60
C VAL A 210 -1.10 1.32 -4.71
N ALA A 211 -0.60 1.99 -3.68
CA ALA A 211 -0.58 3.45 -3.62
C ALA A 211 0.83 3.98 -3.34
N THR A 212 1.17 5.07 -4.01
CA THR A 212 2.37 5.85 -3.76
C THR A 212 1.97 7.18 -3.14
N PRO A 213 2.16 7.40 -1.83
CA PRO A 213 1.68 8.60 -1.15
C PRO A 213 2.44 9.87 -1.53
N ALA A 214 3.72 9.76 -1.90
CA ALA A 214 4.56 10.90 -2.25
C ALA A 214 5.41 10.64 -3.52
N PRO A 215 5.64 11.68 -4.35
CA PRO A 215 6.51 11.61 -5.52
C PRO A 215 7.96 11.34 -5.11
N SER A 216 8.79 10.82 -6.02
CA SER A 216 10.24 10.69 -5.77
C SER A 216 10.95 12.05 -5.81
N ALA A 217 12.17 12.13 -5.29
CA ALA A 217 12.99 13.35 -5.42
C ALA A 217 13.23 13.73 -6.90
N GLU A 218 13.38 12.75 -7.79
CA GLU A 218 13.54 12.98 -9.24
C GLU A 218 12.27 13.57 -9.87
N MET A 219 11.09 13.14 -9.40
CA MET A 219 9.81 13.71 -9.82
C MET A 219 9.64 15.15 -9.30
N ASP A 220 9.97 15.40 -8.03
CA ASP A 220 9.95 16.73 -7.42
C ASP A 220 10.87 17.71 -8.19
N GLU A 221 12.05 17.25 -8.61
CA GLU A 221 13.02 18.07 -9.38
C GLU A 221 12.48 18.58 -10.72
N VAL A 222 11.56 17.84 -11.35
CA VAL A 222 10.94 18.21 -12.63
C VAL A 222 9.51 18.74 -12.50
N GLY A 223 9.01 18.88 -11.25
CA GLY A 223 7.65 19.36 -10.97
C GLY A 223 6.55 18.33 -11.25
N ASP A 224 6.89 17.04 -11.23
CA ASP A 224 5.94 15.94 -11.39
C ASP A 224 5.31 15.56 -10.03
N GLU A 225 4.19 16.21 -9.71
CA GLU A 225 3.50 16.07 -8.41
C GLU A 225 2.38 15.01 -8.42
N VAL A 226 2.35 14.12 -9.42
CA VAL A 226 1.33 13.04 -9.50
C VAL A 226 1.95 11.69 -9.21
N THR A 227 1.25 10.85 -8.43
CA THR A 227 1.76 9.54 -8.03
C THR A 227 0.87 8.40 -8.52
N PRO A 228 1.41 7.20 -8.79
CA PRO A 228 0.59 6.09 -9.25
C PRO A 228 -0.33 5.52 -8.16
N VAL A 229 -1.54 5.14 -8.58
CA VAL A 229 -2.47 4.30 -7.82
C VAL A 229 -2.99 3.19 -8.72
N LEU A 230 -2.90 1.95 -8.24
CA LEU A 230 -3.47 0.77 -8.89
C LEU A 230 -4.58 0.20 -8.02
N LEU A 231 -5.64 -0.32 -8.65
CA LEU A 231 -6.70 -1.00 -7.95
C LEU A 231 -7.16 -2.21 -8.75
N ALA A 232 -7.32 -3.35 -8.09
CA ALA A 232 -7.96 -4.54 -8.66
C ALA A 232 -8.83 -5.24 -7.62
N SER A 233 -9.91 -5.89 -8.05
CA SER A 233 -10.75 -6.69 -7.14
C SER A 233 -11.31 -7.94 -7.83
N GLY A 234 -11.46 -9.01 -7.05
CA GLY A 234 -11.80 -10.36 -7.54
C GLY A 234 -11.27 -11.46 -6.61
N PRO A 235 -11.36 -12.74 -6.97
CA PRO A 235 -10.69 -13.82 -6.23
C PRO A 235 -9.18 -13.59 -6.22
N ALA A 236 -8.50 -13.72 -5.08
CA ALA A 236 -7.09 -13.35 -4.93
C ALA A 236 -6.17 -14.03 -5.96
N GLN A 237 -6.32 -15.34 -6.17
CA GLN A 237 -5.58 -16.11 -7.18
C GLN A 237 -5.81 -15.63 -8.63
N GLY A 238 -6.95 -15.00 -8.90
CA GLY A 238 -7.31 -14.50 -10.23
C GLY A 238 -6.72 -13.11 -10.57
N LEU A 239 -6.32 -12.33 -9.57
CA LEU A 239 -5.95 -10.92 -9.75
C LEU A 239 -4.70 -10.69 -10.61
N LEU A 240 -3.81 -11.68 -10.68
CA LEU A 240 -2.58 -11.63 -11.48
C LEU A 240 -2.65 -12.45 -12.77
N THR A 241 -3.85 -12.83 -13.21
CA THR A 241 -4.05 -13.58 -14.48
C THR A 241 -4.39 -12.69 -15.67
N ALA A 242 -4.80 -11.44 -15.40
CA ALA A 242 -5.13 -10.49 -16.45
C ALA A 242 -3.90 -10.17 -17.31
N SER A 243 -4.15 -9.91 -18.59
CA SER A 243 -3.15 -9.48 -19.55
C SER A 243 -3.76 -8.41 -20.46
N GLY A 244 -2.89 -7.61 -21.09
CA GLY A 244 -3.30 -6.50 -21.94
C GLY A 244 -3.05 -5.16 -21.29
N SER A 245 -3.51 -4.10 -21.95
CA SER A 245 -3.26 -2.73 -21.50
C SER A 245 -3.94 -2.44 -20.16
N PRO A 246 -3.30 -1.65 -19.27
CA PRO A 246 -3.94 -1.10 -18.09
C PRO A 246 -5.29 -0.47 -18.42
N ARG A 247 -6.28 -0.74 -17.56
CA ARG A 247 -7.53 0.02 -17.57
C ARG A 247 -7.33 1.33 -16.82
N SER A 248 -8.19 2.30 -17.07
CA SER A 248 -8.16 3.58 -16.37
C SER A 248 -9.07 3.56 -15.14
N LEU A 249 -8.61 4.08 -14.00
CA LEU A 249 -9.49 4.33 -12.85
C LEU A 249 -10.20 5.68 -13.01
N THR A 250 -11.39 5.78 -12.45
CA THR A 250 -12.17 7.01 -12.38
C THR A 250 -12.50 7.34 -10.93
N SER A 251 -12.53 8.62 -10.60
CA SER A 251 -12.94 9.13 -9.29
C SER A 251 -14.11 10.10 -9.44
N GLU A 252 -15.07 10.06 -8.51
CA GLU A 252 -16.16 11.02 -8.43
C GLU A 252 -15.68 12.43 -8.00
N THR A 253 -14.55 12.48 -7.28
CA THR A 253 -13.93 13.71 -6.79
C THR A 253 -13.24 14.46 -7.94
N THR A 254 -12.51 13.75 -8.79
CA THR A 254 -11.80 14.36 -9.95
C THR A 254 -12.67 14.44 -11.20
N ARG A 255 -13.56 13.46 -11.40
CA ARG A 255 -14.40 13.28 -12.60
C ARG A 255 -13.59 13.18 -13.89
N LEU A 256 -12.35 12.71 -13.79
CA LEU A 256 -11.42 12.56 -14.88
C LEU A 256 -10.99 11.09 -14.99
N GLU A 257 -10.95 10.59 -16.22
CA GLU A 257 -10.41 9.27 -16.51
C GLU A 257 -8.89 9.27 -16.30
N GLY A 258 -8.40 8.35 -15.48
CA GLY A 258 -6.97 8.18 -15.22
C GLY A 258 -6.41 9.13 -14.18
N LEU A 259 -7.26 9.92 -13.52
CA LEU A 259 -6.90 10.79 -12.42
C LEU A 259 -7.82 10.54 -11.22
N VAL A 260 -7.24 10.29 -10.05
CA VAL A 260 -7.98 10.05 -8.80
C VAL A 260 -7.51 10.99 -7.70
N SER A 261 -8.34 11.17 -6.67
CA SER A 261 -7.93 11.88 -5.46
C SER A 261 -7.52 10.88 -4.37
N PRO A 262 -6.46 11.13 -3.61
CA PRO A 262 -6.04 10.24 -2.52
C PRO A 262 -7.11 10.10 -1.43
N VAL A 263 -8.03 11.08 -1.29
CA VAL A 263 -9.17 11.00 -0.37
C VAL A 263 -10.15 9.88 -0.71
N ASP A 264 -10.15 9.40 -1.97
CA ASP A 264 -11.09 8.38 -2.44
C ASP A 264 -10.67 6.95 -2.05
N VAL A 265 -9.43 6.76 -1.57
CA VAL A 265 -8.93 5.44 -1.16
C VAL A 265 -9.75 4.89 0.01
N ALA A 266 -9.90 5.69 1.07
CA ALA A 266 -10.69 5.36 2.26
C ALA A 266 -12.15 4.94 1.96
N PRO A 267 -12.99 5.76 1.30
CA PRO A 267 -14.36 5.38 0.97
C PRO A 267 -14.43 4.23 -0.05
N THR A 268 -13.38 3.98 -0.82
CA THR A 268 -13.31 2.80 -1.70
C THR A 268 -13.10 1.51 -0.91
N ILE A 269 -12.25 1.54 0.12
CA ILE A 269 -12.05 0.40 1.03
C ILE A 269 -13.32 0.15 1.85
N LEU A 270 -13.96 1.18 2.39
CA LEU A 270 -15.19 1.04 3.17
C LEU A 270 -16.30 0.35 2.34
N ARG A 271 -16.57 0.85 1.13
CA ARG A 271 -17.57 0.28 0.21
C ARG A 271 -17.28 -1.16 -0.23
N PHE A 272 -16.05 -1.64 -0.08
CA PHE A 272 -15.73 -3.02 -0.42
C PHE A 272 -16.35 -4.03 0.58
N PHE A 273 -16.49 -3.61 1.85
CA PHE A 273 -17.02 -4.41 2.95
C PHE A 273 -18.52 -4.15 3.26
N ASP A 274 -19.14 -3.15 2.63
CA ASP A 274 -20.60 -2.95 2.65
C ASP A 274 -21.34 -4.05 1.85
#